data_AF-A0A8H9H765-F1
#
_entry.id   AF-A0A8H9H765-F1
#
_cell.length_a   1.000
_cell.length_b   1.000
_cell.length_c   1.000
_cell.angle_alpha   90.00
_cell.angle_beta   90.00
_cell.angle_gamma   90.00
#
_symmetry.space_group_name_H-M   'P 1'
#
loop_
_entity.id
_entity.type
_entity.pdbx_description
1 polymer ?
#
loop_
_entity_poly.entity_id
_entity_poly.type
_entity_poly.pdbx_seq_one_letter_code
_entity_poly.pdbx_strand_id
1 'polypeptide(L)'
;MVSLALDTAVEALDERAPQVPVPLAPQAPAASRPDGVPADGRYEDVDVAIVMESTYPYLKGGVSAVVHDIISGNPDKTFGIIHIAWDSEAPHTDLYGMPSNVAWVRVLYLSMAEHRDDFLAARPRDLRMSRAQRRALSRRLLGALIELATTGDGEEVWRLIDEGMSPATRRYPLWALLGTQEFMEAFREMMPDLGMPLSELFWCLRDFFSLAHAVLADPVPRAAVYHAHTTGYASLLAAAAARQHGASFLLTEHNLYVRDTVNTLLERRMDLPVRLSDYRDFDVTARERMWMAWWIEMGRLCYPQADLMTYLYPRAIEEAQDLGGIPDKSVVLPNGLDVEEFDTPWTARREAIGRIHAEGDRHLWRLVYIARIVPIKGLLDLIEAVEIMRERGMRIHLDVCGPTEHVPEYYERCAARIAELGLHDVITIRGTVRVRELLDEFDLFVLPSYNEGLPVVSLETMGAGIPTVSSDVGALRSVVEDPIKADDGGFIGPCGLMLTPGDPALLADRIHQVISNPGLYEDMCRAARRRVETAFNLGLVNATYNRIYNDLASQRRAASARAAGPLAGGA
;
A
#
# COMPACT_ATOMS: atom_id res chain seq x y z
N MET A 1 -1.49 -4.01 6.55
CA MET A 1 -1.96 -2.69 6.08
C MET A 1 -3.23 -2.85 5.30
N VAL A 2 -3.34 -3.86 4.41
CA VAL A 2 -4.62 -4.30 3.83
C VAL A 2 -5.54 -5.00 4.85
N SER A 3 -4.99 -5.63 5.92
CA SER A 3 -5.85 -6.32 6.91
C SER A 3 -6.74 -5.40 7.75
N LEU A 4 -6.35 -4.17 8.16
CA LEU A 4 -7.22 -3.41 9.09
C LEU A 4 -8.54 -2.92 8.46
N ALA A 5 -8.54 -2.62 7.16
CA ALA A 5 -9.75 -2.26 6.41
C ALA A 5 -10.57 -3.49 5.99
N LEU A 6 -9.91 -4.65 5.81
CA LEU A 6 -10.57 -5.93 5.54
C LEU A 6 -11.12 -6.59 6.80
N ASP A 7 -10.44 -6.47 7.94
CA ASP A 7 -10.93 -6.98 9.23
C ASP A 7 -12.26 -6.29 9.53
N THR A 8 -12.40 -4.98 9.28
CA THR A 8 -13.69 -4.28 9.42
C THR A 8 -14.71 -4.61 8.31
N ALA A 9 -14.29 -4.78 7.05
CA ALA A 9 -15.21 -5.14 5.96
C ALA A 9 -15.69 -6.61 6.01
N VAL A 10 -14.89 -7.51 6.57
CA VAL A 10 -15.17 -8.95 6.78
C VAL A 10 -15.87 -9.16 8.13
N GLU A 11 -15.50 -8.46 9.20
CA GLU A 11 -16.23 -8.49 10.49
C GLU A 11 -17.62 -7.86 10.38
N ALA A 12 -17.83 -6.89 9.49
CA ALA A 12 -19.16 -6.37 9.16
C ALA A 12 -20.08 -7.42 8.51
N LEU A 13 -19.58 -8.63 8.21
CA LEU A 13 -20.36 -9.72 7.62
C LEU A 13 -20.92 -10.71 8.66
N ASP A 14 -20.57 -10.58 9.95
CA ASP A 14 -21.04 -11.48 11.01
C ASP A 14 -21.70 -10.71 12.17
N GLU A 15 -22.97 -10.32 12.00
CA GLU A 15 -23.80 -9.87 13.12
C GLU A 15 -24.08 -11.04 14.07
N ARG A 16 -23.19 -11.28 15.06
CA ARG A 16 -23.46 -11.81 16.43
C ARG A 16 -22.17 -12.17 17.18
N ALA A 17 -21.54 -11.19 17.86
CA ALA A 17 -20.70 -11.47 19.03
C ALA A 17 -20.74 -10.30 20.04
N PRO A 18 -20.83 -10.55 21.37
CA PRO A 18 -20.85 -9.50 22.37
C PRO A 18 -19.46 -8.88 22.55
N GLN A 19 -19.37 -7.55 22.41
CA GLN A 19 -18.16 -6.76 22.62
C GLN A 19 -17.71 -6.78 24.09
N VAL A 20 -16.43 -7.07 24.32
CA VAL A 20 -15.76 -6.91 25.64
C VAL A 20 -15.21 -5.48 25.72
N PRO A 21 -15.49 -4.71 26.78
CA PRO A 21 -15.06 -3.31 26.87
C PRO A 21 -13.55 -3.19 27.14
N VAL A 22 -12.86 -2.46 26.27
CA VAL A 22 -11.45 -2.03 26.44
C VAL A 22 -11.42 -0.75 27.29
N PRO A 23 -10.46 -0.56 28.23
CA PRO A 23 -10.44 0.60 29.12
C PRO A 23 -10.12 1.90 28.36
N LEU A 24 -10.90 2.95 28.65
CA LEU A 24 -10.71 4.31 28.13
C LEU A 24 -9.38 4.91 28.61
N ALA A 25 -8.51 5.29 27.67
CA ALA A 25 -7.38 6.17 27.92
C ALA A 25 -7.87 7.60 28.26
N PRO A 26 -7.13 8.36 29.10
CA PRO A 26 -7.57 9.69 29.54
C PRO A 26 -7.66 10.67 28.36
N GLN A 27 -8.79 11.36 28.29
CA GLN A 27 -9.10 12.37 27.26
C GLN A 27 -8.05 13.50 27.28
N ALA A 28 -7.33 13.65 26.17
CA ALA A 28 -6.59 14.86 25.88
C ALA A 28 -7.56 16.04 25.69
N PRO A 29 -7.18 17.27 26.08
CA PRO A 29 -8.03 18.44 25.93
C PRO A 29 -8.37 18.68 24.45
N ALA A 30 -9.60 19.15 24.20
CA ALA A 30 -10.14 19.42 22.87
C ALA A 30 -9.22 20.36 22.05
N ALA A 31 -8.33 19.77 21.26
CA ALA A 31 -7.55 20.45 20.25
C ALA A 31 -8.42 20.61 18.99
N SER A 32 -8.27 21.77 18.34
CA SER A 32 -8.86 22.11 17.04
C SER A 32 -8.92 20.92 16.10
N ARG A 33 -10.07 20.71 15.45
CA ARG A 33 -10.27 19.60 14.53
C ARG A 33 -9.15 19.58 13.48
N PRO A 34 -8.42 18.46 13.30
CA PRO A 34 -7.45 18.29 12.22
C PRO A 34 -8.13 18.12 10.85
N ASP A 35 -9.47 18.16 10.80
CA ASP A 35 -10.29 17.93 9.60
C ASP A 35 -10.24 19.05 8.55
N GLY A 36 -9.55 20.17 8.84
CA GLY A 36 -9.18 21.20 7.87
C GLY A 36 -10.31 21.76 7.02
N VAL A 37 -11.58 21.49 7.36
CA VAL A 37 -12.74 21.95 6.59
C VAL A 37 -12.85 23.44 6.85
N PRO A 38 -12.61 24.30 5.85
CA PRO A 38 -12.67 25.73 6.06
C PRO A 38 -14.09 26.12 6.48
N ALA A 39 -14.24 27.12 7.34
CA ALA A 39 -15.54 27.50 7.93
C ALA A 39 -16.60 27.90 6.87
N ASP A 40 -16.17 28.20 5.65
CA ASP A 40 -17.00 28.52 4.48
C ASP A 40 -17.22 27.32 3.53
N GLY A 41 -16.67 26.14 3.86
CA GLY A 41 -16.75 24.91 3.07
C GLY A 41 -15.88 24.89 1.80
N ARG A 42 -14.95 25.84 1.63
CA ARG A 42 -14.14 25.95 0.41
C ARG A 42 -12.67 25.64 0.68
N TYR A 43 -12.22 24.48 0.21
CA TYR A 43 -10.82 24.10 0.23
C TYR A 43 -9.97 24.97 -0.70
N GLU A 44 -8.76 25.31 -0.26
CA GLU A 44 -7.76 25.98 -1.10
C GLU A 44 -7.29 25.05 -2.23
N ASP A 45 -7.11 25.60 -3.43
CA ASP A 45 -6.50 24.89 -4.55
C ASP A 45 -5.02 24.59 -4.23
N VAL A 46 -4.60 23.34 -4.40
CA VAL A 46 -3.23 22.89 -4.06
C VAL A 46 -2.47 22.38 -5.29
N ASP A 47 -1.14 22.35 -5.21
CA ASP A 47 -0.34 21.73 -6.27
C ASP A 47 -0.59 20.22 -6.33
N VAL A 48 -0.62 19.55 -5.18
CA VAL A 48 -0.78 18.09 -5.09
C VAL A 48 -1.82 17.72 -4.02
N ALA A 49 -2.83 16.93 -4.41
CA ALA A 49 -3.72 16.27 -3.47
C ALA A 49 -3.30 14.80 -3.31
N ILE A 50 -2.79 14.47 -2.13
CA ILE A 50 -2.44 13.10 -1.74
C ILE A 50 -3.72 12.35 -1.39
N VAL A 51 -3.94 11.17 -1.98
CA VAL A 51 -5.12 10.33 -1.74
C VAL A 51 -4.69 8.97 -1.21
N MET A 52 -5.25 8.55 -0.09
CA MET A 52 -4.88 7.28 0.53
C MET A 52 -5.93 6.71 1.45
N GLU A 53 -5.91 5.39 1.56
CA GLU A 53 -6.79 4.61 2.43
C GLU A 53 -6.06 4.25 3.73
N SER A 54 -6.72 4.49 4.87
CA SER A 54 -6.37 4.00 6.21
C SER A 54 -4.88 4.08 6.56
N THR A 55 -4.24 5.22 6.29
CA THR A 55 -2.80 5.45 6.57
C THR A 55 -2.53 6.85 7.13
N TYR A 56 -1.83 7.72 6.39
CA TYR A 56 -1.38 9.03 6.87
C TYR A 56 -2.55 10.03 6.91
N PRO A 57 -2.61 10.94 7.91
CA PRO A 57 -1.64 11.16 9.00
C PRO A 57 -1.95 10.41 10.30
N TYR A 58 -3.01 9.60 10.34
CA TYR A 58 -3.58 9.09 11.60
C TYR A 58 -3.09 7.71 12.04
N LEU A 59 -2.38 6.99 11.16
CA LEU A 59 -1.85 5.66 11.46
C LEU A 59 -0.34 5.60 11.24
N LYS A 60 0.38 5.07 12.24
CA LYS A 60 1.82 4.79 12.13
C LYS A 60 2.06 3.63 11.18
N GLY A 61 3.00 3.80 10.27
CA GLY A 61 3.42 2.74 9.35
C GLY A 61 4.45 3.21 8.34
N GLY A 62 5.04 2.26 7.60
CA GLY A 62 6.04 2.56 6.58
C GLY A 62 5.50 3.44 5.46
N VAL A 63 4.28 3.18 4.97
CA VAL A 63 3.63 4.01 3.94
C VAL A 63 3.40 5.43 4.46
N SER A 64 2.88 5.58 5.68
CA SER A 64 2.65 6.90 6.26
C SER A 64 3.93 7.71 6.45
N ALA A 65 5.05 7.05 6.80
CA ALA A 65 6.36 7.70 6.87
C ALA A 65 6.83 8.16 5.49
N VAL A 66 6.73 7.30 4.45
CA VAL A 66 7.11 7.66 3.08
C VAL A 66 6.29 8.85 2.57
N VAL A 67 4.98 8.88 2.83
CA VAL A 67 4.11 10.01 2.45
C VAL A 67 4.55 11.29 3.16
N HIS A 68 4.82 11.20 4.46
CA HIS A 68 5.31 12.34 5.22
C HIS A 68 6.63 12.87 4.64
N ASP A 69 7.57 11.97 4.30
CA ASP A 69 8.85 12.35 3.71
C ASP A 69 8.69 12.99 2.32
N ILE A 70 7.74 12.51 1.52
CA ILE A 70 7.39 13.13 0.22
C ILE A 70 6.88 14.55 0.42
N ILE A 71 5.97 14.78 1.37
CA ILE A 71 5.38 16.10 1.62
C ILE A 71 6.45 17.06 2.18
N SER A 72 7.16 16.63 3.22
CA SER A 72 8.19 17.43 3.91
C SER A 72 9.40 17.69 3.02
N GLY A 73 9.75 16.76 2.14
CA GLY A 73 10.84 16.88 1.17
C GLY A 73 10.53 17.76 -0.04
N ASN A 74 9.31 18.26 -0.18
CA ASN A 74 8.85 19.11 -1.27
C ASN A 74 8.26 20.44 -0.75
N PRO A 75 9.05 21.27 -0.04
CA PRO A 75 8.55 22.47 0.63
C PRO A 75 8.09 23.58 -0.33
N ASP A 76 8.44 23.50 -1.62
CA ASP A 76 8.01 24.43 -2.67
C ASP A 76 6.62 24.10 -3.26
N LYS A 77 5.97 23.02 -2.78
CA LYS A 77 4.64 22.58 -3.22
C LYS A 77 3.63 22.75 -2.10
N THR A 78 2.41 23.14 -2.44
CA THR A 78 1.27 23.06 -1.53
C THR A 78 0.58 21.70 -1.65
N PHE A 79 0.24 21.11 -0.50
CA PHE A 79 -0.39 19.80 -0.42
C PHE A 79 -1.78 19.87 0.21
N GLY A 80 -2.69 19.05 -0.31
CA GLY A 80 -3.91 18.65 0.38
C GLY A 80 -3.90 17.15 0.61
N ILE A 81 -4.56 16.67 1.65
CA ILE A 81 -4.64 15.24 1.95
C ILE A 81 -6.10 14.81 1.95
N ILE A 82 -6.40 13.73 1.24
CA ILE A 82 -7.67 13.03 1.30
C ILE A 82 -7.43 11.66 1.92
N HIS A 83 -7.84 11.53 3.18
CA HIS A 83 -7.74 10.30 3.96
C HIS A 83 -9.06 9.54 3.88
N ILE A 84 -9.03 8.35 3.28
CA ILE A 84 -10.18 7.44 3.20
C ILE A 84 -10.14 6.51 4.40
N ALA A 85 -11.14 6.60 5.27
CA ALA A 85 -11.32 5.75 6.45
C ALA A 85 -12.59 4.92 6.33
N TRP A 86 -12.75 3.91 7.18
CA TRP A 86 -13.97 3.12 7.22
C TRP A 86 -15.15 3.95 7.76
N ASP A 87 -15.04 4.51 8.95
CA ASP A 87 -16.10 5.28 9.61
C ASP A 87 -15.54 6.39 10.52
N SER A 88 -16.42 7.15 11.18
CA SER A 88 -16.05 8.26 12.06
C SER A 88 -15.33 7.84 13.35
N GLU A 89 -15.36 6.56 13.70
CA GLU A 89 -14.67 6.02 14.89
C GLU A 89 -13.18 5.73 14.59
N ALA A 90 -12.77 5.80 13.32
CA ALA A 90 -11.38 5.65 12.94
C ALA A 90 -10.47 6.70 13.65
N PRO A 91 -9.18 6.35 13.89
CA PRO A 91 -8.24 7.28 14.49
C PRO A 91 -8.17 8.61 13.72
N HIS A 92 -8.21 9.72 14.46
CA HIS A 92 -8.20 11.08 13.92
C HIS A 92 -7.12 11.96 14.59
N THR A 93 -6.22 11.36 15.36
CA THR A 93 -5.09 12.08 15.99
C THR A 93 -3.91 12.07 15.03
N ASP A 94 -3.39 13.25 14.67
CA ASP A 94 -2.16 13.37 13.89
C ASP A 94 -0.97 12.78 14.67
N LEU A 95 -0.29 11.82 14.05
CA LEU A 95 0.85 11.10 14.65
C LEU A 95 2.21 11.54 14.10
N TYR A 96 2.25 12.46 13.14
CA TYR A 96 3.45 12.85 12.40
C TYR A 96 3.81 14.33 12.59
N GLY A 97 2.86 15.16 13.02
CA GLY A 97 3.05 16.61 13.10
C GLY A 97 2.95 17.21 11.71
N MET A 98 1.76 17.72 11.39
CA MET A 98 1.42 18.17 10.05
C MET A 98 2.40 19.21 9.50
N PRO A 99 3.04 18.96 8.34
CA PRO A 99 3.92 19.92 7.69
C PRO A 99 3.20 21.23 7.33
N SER A 100 3.90 22.36 7.41
CA SER A 100 3.33 23.69 7.14
C SER A 100 2.88 23.92 5.70
N ASN A 101 3.34 23.09 4.77
CA ASN A 101 2.95 23.12 3.36
C ASN A 101 1.69 22.27 3.07
N VAL A 102 1.05 21.69 4.10
CA VAL A 102 -0.27 21.06 3.98
C VAL A 102 -1.36 22.08 4.29
N ALA A 103 -2.18 22.39 3.28
CA ALA A 103 -3.27 23.36 3.40
C ALA A 103 -4.49 22.79 4.12
N TRP A 104 -4.80 21.49 3.94
CA TRP A 104 -5.97 20.84 4.52
C TRP A 104 -5.85 19.31 4.53
N VAL A 105 -6.60 18.68 5.45
CA VAL A 105 -6.78 17.21 5.53
C VAL A 105 -8.27 16.90 5.52
N ARG A 106 -8.78 16.40 4.40
CA ARG A 106 -10.16 15.93 4.28
C ARG A 106 -10.25 14.45 4.61
N VAL A 107 -11.21 14.08 5.44
CA VAL A 107 -11.54 12.67 5.70
C VAL A 107 -12.78 12.27 4.89
N LEU A 108 -12.71 11.11 4.24
CA LEU A 108 -13.82 10.47 3.52
C LEU A 108 -14.10 9.12 4.17
N TYR A 109 -15.36 8.81 4.41
CA TYR A 109 -15.75 7.54 5.05
C TYR A 109 -16.42 6.58 4.07
N LEU A 110 -16.06 5.30 4.13
CA LEU A 110 -16.56 4.25 3.22
C LEU A 110 -17.80 3.51 3.77
N SER A 111 -17.97 3.48 5.08
CA SER A 111 -19.02 2.73 5.76
C SER A 111 -20.39 3.25 5.35
N MET A 112 -21.28 2.34 4.94
CA MET A 112 -22.66 2.66 4.60
C MET A 112 -23.38 3.44 5.71
N ALA A 113 -23.00 3.26 6.97
CA ALA A 113 -23.62 3.98 8.09
C ALA A 113 -23.44 5.51 7.97
N GLU A 114 -22.32 5.97 7.42
CA GLU A 114 -21.92 7.38 7.35
C GLU A 114 -22.69 8.15 6.27
N HIS A 115 -22.95 7.51 5.13
CA HIS A 115 -23.68 8.10 4.00
C HIS A 115 -25.05 7.45 3.76
N ARG A 116 -25.58 6.74 4.76
CA ARG A 116 -26.83 5.95 4.64
C ARG A 116 -27.99 6.80 4.17
N ASP A 117 -28.17 7.96 4.81
CA ASP A 117 -29.34 8.80 4.59
C ASP A 117 -29.34 9.35 3.16
N ASP A 118 -28.18 9.81 2.67
CA ASP A 118 -28.04 10.31 1.30
C ASP A 118 -28.17 9.19 0.26
N PHE A 119 -27.53 8.05 0.50
CA PHE A 119 -27.58 6.90 -0.41
C PHE A 119 -29.00 6.34 -0.54
N LEU A 120 -29.71 6.16 0.58
CA LEU A 120 -31.08 5.62 0.61
C LEU A 120 -32.17 6.65 0.31
N ALA A 121 -31.85 7.95 0.35
CA ALA A 121 -32.78 9.02 -0.02
C ALA A 121 -33.14 8.95 -1.50
N ALA A 122 -32.21 8.56 -2.37
CA ALA A 122 -32.47 8.43 -3.80
C ALA A 122 -33.42 7.25 -4.08
N ARG A 123 -34.54 7.54 -4.74
CA ARG A 123 -35.55 6.56 -5.15
C ARG A 123 -35.58 6.40 -6.66
N PRO A 124 -36.14 5.29 -7.18
CA PRO A 124 -36.36 5.09 -8.62
C PRO A 124 -37.07 6.24 -9.36
N ARG A 125 -37.90 7.03 -8.66
CA ARG A 125 -38.56 8.23 -9.20
C ARG A 125 -37.60 9.39 -9.47
N ASP A 126 -36.50 9.46 -8.74
CA ASP A 126 -35.53 10.56 -8.84
C ASP A 126 -34.64 10.44 -10.08
N LEU A 127 -34.64 9.26 -10.72
CA LEU A 127 -34.08 9.07 -12.07
C LEU A 127 -34.85 9.90 -13.12
N ARG A 128 -36.13 10.24 -12.88
CA ARG A 128 -37.01 10.94 -13.83
C ARG A 128 -37.08 10.25 -15.21
N MET A 129 -37.05 8.92 -15.20
CA MET A 129 -37.02 8.07 -16.38
C MET A 129 -38.25 7.15 -16.45
N SER A 130 -38.77 6.94 -17.66
CA SER A 130 -39.73 5.88 -17.97
C SER A 130 -39.11 4.49 -17.79
N ARG A 131 -39.95 3.44 -17.68
CA ARG A 131 -39.50 2.04 -17.63
C ARG A 131 -38.56 1.68 -18.80
N ALA A 132 -38.87 2.13 -20.01
CA ALA A 132 -38.03 1.89 -21.19
C ALA A 132 -36.64 2.54 -21.05
N GLN A 133 -36.58 3.78 -20.55
CA GLN A 133 -35.32 4.49 -20.30
C GLN A 133 -34.51 3.85 -19.17
N ARG A 134 -35.15 3.44 -18.06
CA ARG A 134 -34.47 2.71 -16.97
C ARG A 134 -33.88 1.40 -17.47
N ARG A 135 -34.63 0.62 -18.26
CA ARG A 135 -34.11 -0.60 -18.88
C ARG A 135 -32.92 -0.33 -19.80
N ALA A 136 -32.99 0.72 -20.62
CA ALA A 136 -31.87 1.11 -21.48
C ALA A 136 -30.62 1.49 -20.67
N LEU A 137 -30.78 2.28 -19.60
CA LEU A 137 -29.68 2.65 -18.71
C LEU A 137 -29.08 1.44 -17.98
N SER A 138 -29.91 0.51 -17.47
CA SER A 138 -29.44 -0.73 -16.84
C SER A 138 -28.59 -1.57 -17.78
N ARG A 139 -29.06 -1.76 -19.03
CA ARG A 139 -28.29 -2.51 -20.04
C ARG A 139 -27.01 -1.78 -20.44
N ARG A 140 -27.02 -0.44 -20.51
CA ARG A 140 -25.83 0.38 -20.78
C ARG A 140 -24.79 0.22 -19.66
N LEU A 141 -25.20 0.30 -18.40
CA LEU A 141 -24.31 0.11 -17.25
C LEU A 141 -23.71 -1.30 -17.24
N LEU A 142 -24.53 -2.34 -17.34
CA LEU A 142 -24.05 -3.72 -17.33
C LEU A 142 -23.19 -4.02 -18.57
N GLY A 143 -23.57 -3.48 -19.73
CA GLY A 143 -22.79 -3.58 -20.95
C GLY A 143 -21.41 -2.94 -20.81
N ALA A 144 -21.32 -1.76 -20.19
CA ALA A 144 -20.06 -1.08 -19.92
C ALA A 144 -19.17 -1.86 -18.95
N LEU A 145 -19.76 -2.49 -17.91
CA LEU A 145 -19.01 -3.36 -16.99
C LEU A 145 -18.51 -4.64 -17.68
N ILE A 146 -19.31 -5.23 -18.58
CA ILE A 146 -18.89 -6.38 -19.40
C ILE A 146 -17.79 -5.99 -20.37
N GLU A 147 -17.89 -4.83 -21.02
CA GLU A 147 -16.87 -4.29 -21.92
C GLU A 147 -15.56 -4.08 -21.17
N LEU A 148 -15.60 -3.39 -20.02
CA LEU A 148 -14.44 -3.27 -19.12
C LEU A 148 -13.85 -4.64 -18.79
N ALA A 149 -14.65 -5.63 -18.41
CA ALA A 149 -14.18 -6.96 -18.03
C ALA A 149 -13.63 -7.80 -19.20
N THR A 150 -14.00 -7.48 -20.45
CA THR A 150 -13.62 -8.28 -21.62
C THR A 150 -12.52 -7.62 -22.45
N THR A 151 -12.65 -6.33 -22.75
CA THR A 151 -11.70 -5.58 -23.59
C THR A 151 -10.74 -4.73 -22.77
N GLY A 152 -11.11 -4.33 -21.56
CA GLY A 152 -10.36 -3.39 -20.73
C GLY A 152 -10.71 -1.93 -21.03
N ASP A 153 -11.67 -1.68 -21.92
CA ASP A 153 -12.16 -0.32 -22.17
C ASP A 153 -13.14 0.10 -21.09
N GLY A 154 -12.73 1.08 -20.28
CA GLY A 154 -13.51 1.65 -19.20
C GLY A 154 -14.16 2.99 -19.52
N GLU A 155 -14.03 3.54 -20.73
CA GLU A 155 -14.50 4.92 -21.01
C GLU A 155 -16.02 5.07 -20.88
N GLU A 156 -16.79 4.03 -21.19
CA GLU A 156 -18.25 4.06 -20.97
C GLU A 156 -18.60 4.04 -19.47
N VAL A 157 -17.83 3.32 -18.65
CA VAL A 157 -17.98 3.31 -17.20
C VAL A 157 -17.70 4.71 -16.64
N TRP A 158 -16.61 5.35 -17.08
CA TRP A 158 -16.29 6.73 -16.69
C TRP A 158 -17.37 7.72 -17.11
N ARG A 159 -17.93 7.58 -18.32
CA ARG A 159 -19.03 8.44 -18.77
C ARG A 159 -20.28 8.28 -17.90
N LEU A 160 -20.59 7.06 -17.47
CA LEU A 160 -21.71 6.80 -16.55
C LEU A 160 -21.45 7.36 -15.15
N ILE A 161 -20.21 7.31 -14.67
CA ILE A 161 -19.79 7.96 -13.42
C ILE A 161 -19.97 9.48 -13.54
N ASP A 162 -19.53 10.10 -14.63
CA ASP A 162 -19.69 11.53 -14.88
C ASP A 162 -21.17 11.94 -14.97
N GLU A 163 -22.00 11.18 -15.70
CA GLU A 163 -23.44 11.47 -15.86
C GLU A 163 -24.25 11.19 -14.58
N GLY A 164 -23.78 10.29 -13.71
CA GLY A 164 -24.61 9.60 -12.74
C GLY A 164 -24.17 9.67 -11.27
N MET A 165 -22.89 9.96 -11.02
CA MET A 165 -22.27 9.94 -9.69
C MET A 165 -21.61 11.29 -9.36
N SER A 166 -20.80 11.82 -10.28
CA SER A 166 -20.00 13.04 -10.08
C SER A 166 -20.86 14.27 -9.76
N PRO A 167 -20.70 14.94 -8.61
CA PRO A 167 -21.58 16.04 -8.19
C PRO A 167 -21.60 17.23 -9.13
N ALA A 168 -20.50 17.47 -9.84
CA ALA A 168 -20.41 18.58 -10.78
C ALA A 168 -21.20 18.35 -12.08
N THR A 169 -21.40 17.08 -12.48
CA THR A 169 -21.95 16.73 -13.79
C THR A 169 -23.18 15.82 -13.72
N ARG A 170 -23.53 15.31 -12.53
CA ARG A 170 -24.62 14.37 -12.30
C ARG A 170 -25.95 14.91 -12.81
N ARG A 171 -26.55 14.17 -13.74
CA ARG A 171 -27.88 14.42 -14.33
C ARG A 171 -28.97 13.60 -13.65
N TYR A 172 -28.62 12.47 -13.08
CA TYR A 172 -29.50 11.54 -12.37
C TYR A 172 -28.72 10.78 -11.29
N PRO A 173 -29.34 10.34 -10.19
CA PRO A 173 -28.66 9.53 -9.17
C PRO A 173 -28.52 8.09 -9.67
N LEU A 174 -27.39 7.74 -10.29
CA LEU A 174 -27.21 6.42 -10.93
C LEU A 174 -27.40 5.25 -9.95
N TRP A 175 -27.11 5.42 -8.66
CA TRP A 175 -27.34 4.39 -7.65
C TRP A 175 -28.81 4.08 -7.38
N ALA A 176 -29.73 5.00 -7.68
CA ALA A 176 -31.16 4.73 -7.59
C ALA A 176 -31.62 3.64 -8.58
N LEU A 177 -30.81 3.32 -9.59
CA LEU A 177 -31.05 2.27 -10.56
C LEU A 177 -31.09 0.88 -9.90
N LEU A 178 -30.28 0.66 -8.86
CA LEU A 178 -30.26 -0.60 -8.10
C LEU A 178 -31.64 -0.96 -7.53
N GLY A 179 -32.41 0.05 -7.11
CA GLY A 179 -33.76 -0.15 -6.58
C GLY A 179 -34.84 -0.40 -7.63
N THR A 180 -34.48 -0.58 -8.90
CA THR A 180 -35.44 -0.73 -10.01
C THR A 180 -35.60 -2.20 -10.42
N GLN A 181 -36.82 -2.57 -10.81
CA GLN A 181 -37.09 -3.88 -11.39
C GLN A 181 -36.31 -4.06 -12.70
N GLU A 182 -36.18 -3.01 -13.51
CA GLU A 182 -35.50 -3.09 -14.81
C GLU A 182 -34.00 -3.38 -14.69
N PHE A 183 -33.34 -2.92 -13.61
CA PHE A 183 -31.96 -3.27 -13.30
C PHE A 183 -31.81 -4.74 -12.92
N MET A 184 -32.64 -5.25 -12.01
CA MET A 184 -32.56 -6.65 -11.60
C MET A 184 -32.92 -7.61 -12.74
N GLU A 185 -33.86 -7.25 -13.62
CA GLU A 185 -34.15 -7.97 -14.87
C GLU A 185 -32.91 -8.00 -15.78
N ALA A 186 -32.31 -6.84 -16.07
CA ALA A 186 -31.15 -6.75 -16.94
C ALA A 186 -29.92 -7.48 -16.36
N PHE A 187 -29.70 -7.42 -15.05
CA PHE A 187 -28.59 -8.11 -14.39
C PHE A 187 -28.73 -9.62 -14.59
N ARG A 188 -29.90 -10.19 -14.32
CA ARG A 188 -30.17 -11.63 -14.51
C ARG A 188 -30.08 -12.09 -15.96
N GLU A 189 -30.37 -11.20 -16.91
CA GLU A 189 -30.29 -11.51 -18.35
C GLU A 189 -28.86 -11.44 -18.90
N MET A 190 -28.03 -10.53 -18.38
CA MET A 190 -26.73 -10.18 -18.97
C MET A 190 -25.54 -10.74 -18.19
N MET A 191 -25.66 -10.88 -16.87
CA MET A 191 -24.55 -11.33 -16.02
C MET A 191 -24.59 -12.86 -15.83
N PRO A 192 -23.43 -13.50 -15.60
CA PRO A 192 -23.37 -14.92 -15.31
C PRO A 192 -24.24 -15.30 -14.10
N ASP A 193 -24.90 -16.47 -14.19
CA ASP A 193 -25.58 -17.04 -13.03
C ASP A 193 -24.55 -17.59 -12.05
N LEU A 194 -24.47 -16.99 -10.87
CA LEU A 194 -23.54 -17.38 -9.81
C LEU A 194 -24.15 -18.43 -8.87
N GLY A 195 -25.39 -18.90 -9.10
CA GLY A 195 -26.09 -19.82 -8.21
C GLY A 195 -26.49 -19.21 -6.86
N MET A 196 -26.47 -17.87 -6.76
CA MET A 196 -26.73 -17.12 -5.54
C MET A 196 -28.21 -16.74 -5.42
N PRO A 197 -28.83 -16.82 -4.22
CA PRO A 197 -30.18 -16.28 -4.00
C PRO A 197 -30.28 -14.79 -4.36
N LEU A 198 -31.41 -14.38 -4.95
CA LEU A 198 -31.62 -12.99 -5.38
C LEU A 198 -31.41 -11.97 -4.25
N SER A 199 -31.78 -12.32 -3.01
CA SER A 199 -31.60 -11.45 -1.84
C SER A 199 -30.13 -11.19 -1.54
N GLU A 200 -29.31 -12.24 -1.59
CA GLU A 200 -27.86 -12.13 -1.33
C GLU A 200 -27.17 -11.34 -2.44
N LEU A 201 -27.55 -11.60 -3.69
CA LEU A 201 -27.07 -10.85 -4.85
C LEU A 201 -27.40 -9.36 -4.72
N PHE A 202 -28.64 -9.04 -4.33
CA PHE A 202 -29.06 -7.66 -4.13
C PHE A 202 -28.24 -6.96 -3.04
N TRP A 203 -27.98 -7.63 -1.91
CA TRP A 203 -27.16 -7.05 -0.85
C TRP A 203 -25.72 -6.82 -1.30
N CYS A 204 -25.11 -7.76 -2.01
CA CYS A 204 -23.76 -7.59 -2.53
C CYS A 204 -23.68 -6.41 -3.52
N LEU A 205 -24.65 -6.28 -4.44
CA LEU A 205 -24.72 -5.13 -5.35
C LEU A 205 -24.95 -3.82 -4.59
N ARG A 206 -25.78 -3.82 -3.54
CA ARG A 206 -25.98 -2.64 -2.69
C ARG A 206 -24.69 -2.18 -2.04
N ASP A 207 -23.88 -3.11 -1.53
CA ASP A 207 -22.62 -2.78 -0.88
C ASP A 207 -21.65 -2.13 -1.89
N PHE A 208 -21.57 -2.66 -3.13
CA PHE A 208 -20.74 -2.06 -4.19
C PHE A 208 -21.19 -0.66 -4.61
N PHE A 209 -22.50 -0.48 -4.82
CA PHE A 209 -23.05 0.83 -5.15
C PHE A 209 -22.88 1.83 -4.01
N SER A 210 -22.99 1.36 -2.76
CA SER A 210 -22.75 2.16 -1.56
C SER A 210 -21.29 2.62 -1.49
N LEU A 211 -20.33 1.74 -1.74
CA LEU A 211 -18.91 2.07 -1.77
C LEU A 211 -18.57 3.05 -2.91
N ALA A 212 -19.10 2.81 -4.11
CA ALA A 212 -18.95 3.74 -5.23
C ALA A 212 -19.53 5.12 -4.90
N HIS A 213 -20.70 5.17 -4.25
CA HIS A 213 -21.31 6.42 -3.80
C HIS A 213 -20.43 7.14 -2.77
N ALA A 214 -19.98 6.43 -1.74
CA ALA A 214 -19.13 7.01 -0.69
C ALA A 214 -17.90 7.74 -1.27
N VAL A 215 -17.28 7.14 -2.29
CA VAL A 215 -16.10 7.70 -2.94
C VAL A 215 -16.44 8.82 -3.93
N LEU A 216 -17.48 8.64 -4.75
CA LEU A 216 -17.69 9.47 -5.95
C LEU A 216 -18.78 10.54 -5.79
N ALA A 217 -19.60 10.50 -4.75
CA ALA A 217 -20.79 11.34 -4.61
C ALA A 217 -20.53 12.74 -4.01
N ASP A 218 -19.30 13.04 -3.60
CA ASP A 218 -18.95 14.34 -3.03
C ASP A 218 -17.97 15.15 -3.91
N PRO A 219 -18.08 16.48 -3.96
CA PRO A 219 -17.12 17.32 -4.67
C PRO A 219 -15.71 17.15 -4.10
N VAL A 220 -14.72 16.92 -4.97
CA VAL A 220 -13.31 16.79 -4.56
C VAL A 220 -12.61 18.17 -4.63
N PRO A 221 -11.83 18.58 -3.61
CA PRO A 221 -11.00 19.79 -3.67
C PRO A 221 -10.10 19.80 -4.90
N ARG A 222 -9.87 20.98 -5.48
CA ARG A 222 -9.07 21.12 -6.71
C ARG A 222 -7.59 20.94 -6.41
N ALA A 223 -6.90 20.19 -7.27
CA ALA A 223 -5.45 20.08 -7.28
C ALA A 223 -4.92 20.03 -8.72
N ALA A 224 -3.64 20.39 -8.92
CA ALA A 224 -2.99 20.21 -10.23
C ALA A 224 -2.62 18.74 -10.49
N VAL A 225 -2.28 18.00 -9.43
CA VAL A 225 -2.01 16.56 -9.46
C VAL A 225 -2.75 15.86 -8.31
N TYR A 226 -3.50 14.82 -8.62
CA TYR A 226 -4.00 13.87 -7.62
C TYR A 226 -3.03 12.70 -7.55
N HIS A 227 -2.46 12.44 -6.36
CA HIS A 227 -1.47 11.41 -6.14
C HIS A 227 -2.01 10.32 -5.21
N ALA A 228 -2.50 9.21 -5.78
CA ALA A 228 -2.95 8.05 -5.02
C ALA A 228 -1.78 7.15 -4.62
N HIS A 229 -1.80 6.61 -3.41
CA HIS A 229 -0.73 5.73 -2.88
C HIS A 229 -1.11 4.23 -2.87
N THR A 230 -2.25 3.89 -3.48
CA THR A 230 -2.69 2.52 -3.75
C THR A 230 -3.65 2.52 -4.93
N THR A 231 -3.69 1.43 -5.70
CA THR A 231 -4.89 1.11 -6.50
C THR A 231 -6.09 0.88 -5.57
N GLY A 232 -7.31 0.93 -6.11
CA GLY A 232 -8.53 0.76 -5.34
C GLY A 232 -9.29 2.08 -5.17
N TYR A 233 -9.87 2.32 -3.99
CA TYR A 233 -10.71 3.49 -3.75
C TYR A 233 -9.95 4.82 -3.89
N ALA A 234 -8.68 4.85 -3.47
CA ALA A 234 -7.82 6.03 -3.65
C ALA A 234 -7.62 6.37 -5.13
N SER A 235 -7.31 5.37 -5.97
CA SER A 235 -7.20 5.55 -7.41
C SER A 235 -8.53 5.87 -8.09
N LEU A 236 -9.65 5.28 -7.64
CA LEU A 236 -10.98 5.58 -8.16
C LEU A 236 -11.32 7.06 -7.93
N LEU A 237 -11.06 7.57 -6.72
CA LEU A 237 -11.26 8.98 -6.38
C LEU A 237 -10.32 9.88 -7.18
N ALA A 238 -9.02 9.57 -7.22
CA ALA A 238 -8.02 10.38 -7.88
C ALA A 238 -8.26 10.47 -9.39
N ALA A 239 -8.62 9.35 -10.04
CA ALA A 239 -8.97 9.33 -11.46
C ALA A 239 -10.24 10.14 -11.74
N ALA A 240 -11.30 9.97 -10.94
CA ALA A 240 -12.52 10.75 -11.09
C ALA A 240 -12.27 12.26 -10.90
N ALA A 241 -11.51 12.63 -9.88
CA ALA A 241 -11.16 14.02 -9.60
C ALA A 241 -10.28 14.63 -10.69
N ALA A 242 -9.30 13.89 -11.19
CA ALA A 242 -8.43 14.33 -12.28
C ALA A 242 -9.24 14.61 -13.56
N ARG A 243 -10.17 13.72 -13.91
CA ARG A 243 -11.08 13.92 -15.05
C ARG A 243 -12.00 15.13 -14.84
N GLN A 244 -12.61 15.26 -13.65
CA GLN A 244 -13.51 16.35 -13.31
C GLN A 244 -12.83 17.72 -13.41
N HIS A 245 -11.59 17.83 -12.94
CA HIS A 245 -10.89 19.11 -12.85
C HIS A 245 -9.92 19.38 -14.00
N GLY A 246 -9.72 18.42 -14.91
CA GLY A 246 -8.72 18.50 -15.98
C GLY A 246 -7.28 18.47 -15.43
N ALA A 247 -7.08 17.80 -14.31
CA ALA A 247 -5.80 17.67 -13.61
C ALA A 247 -5.06 16.39 -14.02
N SER A 248 -3.88 16.17 -13.44
CA SER A 248 -3.12 14.94 -13.64
C SER A 248 -3.36 13.91 -12.54
N PHE A 249 -3.19 12.63 -12.88
CA PHE A 249 -3.29 11.52 -11.94
C PHE A 249 -1.95 10.77 -11.86
N LEU A 250 -1.34 10.75 -10.67
CA LEU A 250 -0.18 9.94 -10.32
C LEU A 250 -0.59 8.80 -9.38
N LEU A 251 -0.08 7.60 -9.63
CA LEU A 251 -0.29 6.44 -8.78
C LEU A 251 1.05 5.89 -8.27
N THR A 252 1.24 5.85 -6.97
CA THR A 252 2.32 5.08 -6.34
C THR A 252 1.77 3.76 -5.79
N GLU A 253 2.36 2.64 -6.17
CA GLU A 253 2.07 1.34 -5.57
C GLU A 253 3.21 0.94 -4.62
N HIS A 254 2.93 0.94 -3.31
CA HIS A 254 3.87 0.42 -2.31
C HIS A 254 3.87 -1.11 -2.23
N ASN A 255 2.71 -1.68 -2.53
CA ASN A 255 2.50 -3.07 -2.88
C ASN A 255 1.30 -3.12 -3.83
N LEU A 256 1.03 -4.26 -4.48
CA LEU A 256 -0.10 -4.35 -5.40
C LEU A 256 -1.41 -4.52 -4.63
N TYR A 257 -2.14 -3.42 -4.40
CA TYR A 257 -3.38 -3.40 -3.62
C TYR A 257 -4.38 -4.46 -4.07
N VAL A 258 -4.65 -4.58 -5.37
CA VAL A 258 -5.63 -5.53 -5.91
C VAL A 258 -5.24 -6.98 -5.60
N ARG A 259 -3.96 -7.34 -5.82
CA ARG A 259 -3.43 -8.67 -5.50
C ARG A 259 -3.57 -8.95 -4.01
N ASP A 260 -3.14 -8.00 -3.19
CA ASP A 260 -3.11 -8.13 -1.74
C ASP A 260 -4.53 -8.28 -1.15
N THR A 261 -5.48 -7.48 -1.61
CA THR A 261 -6.88 -7.54 -1.14
C THR A 261 -7.56 -8.84 -1.58
N VAL A 262 -7.33 -9.32 -2.80
CA VAL A 262 -7.84 -10.62 -3.25
C VAL A 262 -7.22 -11.77 -2.46
N ASN A 263 -5.90 -11.75 -2.22
CA ASN A 263 -5.25 -12.80 -1.43
C ASN A 263 -5.73 -12.80 0.02
N THR A 264 -5.97 -11.62 0.61
CA THR A 264 -6.51 -11.53 1.97
C THR A 264 -7.93 -12.05 2.04
N LEU A 265 -8.81 -11.70 1.09
CA LEU A 265 -10.18 -12.23 1.01
C LEU A 265 -10.20 -13.76 1.01
N LEU A 266 -9.27 -14.38 0.28
CA LEU A 266 -9.22 -15.83 0.10
C LEU A 266 -8.35 -16.55 1.13
N GLU A 267 -7.87 -15.84 2.16
CA GLU A 267 -6.93 -16.36 3.16
C GLU A 267 -5.69 -17.03 2.53
N ARG A 268 -5.27 -16.53 1.37
CA ARG A 268 -4.11 -17.02 0.61
C ARG A 268 -2.85 -16.34 1.08
N ARG A 269 -1.70 -16.97 0.79
CA ARG A 269 -0.42 -16.27 0.94
C ARG A 269 -0.39 -15.05 0.01
N MET A 270 0.14 -13.95 0.53
CA MET A 270 0.11 -12.66 -0.14
C MET A 270 1.05 -12.57 -1.35
N ASP A 271 2.06 -13.43 -1.43
CA ASP A 271 3.01 -13.51 -2.54
C ASP A 271 2.44 -14.22 -3.78
N LEU A 272 1.26 -14.85 -3.65
CA LEU A 272 0.64 -15.53 -4.79
C LEU A 272 0.12 -14.52 -5.81
N PRO A 273 0.38 -14.73 -7.11
CA PRO A 273 -0.11 -13.84 -8.14
C PRO A 273 -1.63 -13.87 -8.22
N VAL A 274 -2.18 -12.74 -8.67
CA VAL A 274 -3.57 -12.57 -9.06
C VAL A 274 -3.58 -11.93 -10.44
N ARG A 275 -4.42 -12.43 -11.34
CA ARG A 275 -4.58 -11.97 -12.71
C ARG A 275 -6.00 -11.48 -12.98
N LEU A 276 -6.16 -10.68 -14.03
CA LEU A 276 -7.46 -10.14 -14.45
C LEU A 276 -8.57 -11.20 -14.62
N SER A 277 -8.24 -12.44 -14.98
CA SER A 277 -9.23 -13.50 -15.19
C SER A 277 -9.48 -14.41 -13.98
N ASP A 278 -8.70 -14.28 -12.90
CA ASP A 278 -8.68 -15.29 -11.82
C ASP A 278 -10.02 -15.45 -11.11
N TYR A 279 -10.82 -14.38 -11.01
CA TYR A 279 -12.18 -14.47 -10.47
C TYR A 279 -13.13 -15.35 -11.32
N ARG A 280 -12.74 -15.76 -12.54
CA ARG A 280 -13.50 -16.69 -13.38
C ARG A 280 -13.14 -18.14 -13.11
N ASP A 281 -11.89 -18.39 -12.73
CA ASP A 281 -11.30 -19.73 -12.71
C ASP A 281 -11.13 -20.28 -11.29
N PHE A 282 -11.03 -19.42 -10.28
CA PHE A 282 -10.86 -19.86 -8.90
C PHE A 282 -12.09 -20.59 -8.38
N ASP A 283 -11.85 -21.66 -7.61
CA ASP A 283 -12.90 -22.41 -6.89
C ASP A 283 -13.22 -21.69 -5.58
N VAL A 284 -14.16 -20.75 -5.66
CA VAL A 284 -14.56 -19.85 -4.58
C VAL A 284 -16.08 -19.69 -4.59
N THR A 285 -16.62 -19.27 -3.44
CA THR A 285 -18.05 -18.97 -3.30
C THR A 285 -18.49 -17.86 -4.26
N ALA A 286 -19.79 -17.81 -4.55
CA ALA A 286 -20.36 -16.76 -5.40
C ALA A 286 -20.07 -15.35 -4.86
N ARG A 287 -20.08 -15.18 -3.54
CA ARG A 287 -19.82 -13.90 -2.86
C ARG A 287 -18.36 -13.48 -2.99
N GLU A 288 -17.42 -14.36 -2.68
CA GLU A 288 -15.99 -14.09 -2.88
C GLU A 288 -15.70 -13.73 -4.33
N ARG A 289 -16.32 -14.44 -5.29
CA ARG A 289 -16.18 -14.16 -6.72
C ARG A 289 -16.59 -12.74 -7.09
N MET A 290 -17.71 -12.25 -6.56
CA MET A 290 -18.17 -10.88 -6.80
C MET A 290 -17.20 -9.85 -6.23
N TRP A 291 -16.66 -10.06 -5.03
CA TRP A 291 -15.67 -9.18 -4.42
C TRP A 291 -14.32 -9.20 -5.16
N MET A 292 -13.86 -10.37 -5.60
CA MET A 292 -12.69 -10.46 -6.46
C MET A 292 -12.88 -9.65 -7.75
N ALA A 293 -14.02 -9.84 -8.44
CA ALA A 293 -14.33 -9.07 -9.64
C ALA A 293 -14.39 -7.56 -9.36
N TRP A 294 -14.97 -7.14 -8.23
CA TRP A 294 -15.01 -5.74 -7.82
C TRP A 294 -13.62 -5.09 -7.75
N TRP A 295 -12.68 -5.70 -7.02
CA TRP A 295 -11.34 -5.13 -6.87
C TRP A 295 -10.49 -5.25 -8.14
N ILE A 296 -10.57 -6.39 -8.84
CA ILE A 296 -9.82 -6.61 -10.08
C ILE A 296 -10.26 -5.64 -11.17
N GLU A 297 -11.57 -5.50 -11.39
CA GLU A 297 -12.10 -4.59 -12.41
C GLU A 297 -11.94 -3.13 -12.00
N MET A 298 -11.94 -2.79 -10.70
CA MET A 298 -11.58 -1.45 -10.24
C MET A 298 -10.13 -1.11 -10.57
N GLY A 299 -9.19 -2.06 -10.38
CA GLY A 299 -7.81 -1.89 -10.83
C GLY A 299 -7.74 -1.68 -12.35
N ARG A 300 -8.41 -2.53 -13.11
CA ARG A 300 -8.50 -2.44 -14.57
C ARG A 300 -9.06 -1.10 -15.07
N LEU A 301 -10.02 -0.54 -14.35
CA LEU A 301 -10.63 0.76 -14.66
C LEU A 301 -9.68 1.93 -14.37
N CYS A 302 -8.88 1.85 -13.31
CA CYS A 302 -8.08 2.96 -12.81
C CYS A 302 -6.67 3.03 -13.38
N TYR A 303 -5.98 1.91 -13.59
CA TYR A 303 -4.60 1.91 -14.12
C TYR A 303 -4.46 2.71 -15.43
N PRO A 304 -5.35 2.58 -16.44
CA PRO A 304 -5.21 3.33 -17.68
C PRO A 304 -5.33 4.85 -17.51
N GLN A 305 -6.02 5.30 -16.46
CA GLN A 305 -6.26 6.72 -16.18
C GLN A 305 -5.05 7.41 -15.54
N ALA A 306 -4.12 6.66 -14.95
CA ALA A 306 -2.88 7.25 -14.43
C ALA A 306 -2.06 7.84 -15.59
N ASP A 307 -1.56 9.06 -15.42
CA ASP A 307 -0.61 9.69 -16.34
C ASP A 307 0.79 9.11 -16.14
N LEU A 308 1.12 8.76 -14.89
CA LEU A 308 2.34 8.07 -14.50
C LEU A 308 2.06 7.14 -13.30
N MET A 309 2.77 6.03 -13.23
CA MET A 309 2.76 5.09 -12.13
C MET A 309 4.19 4.87 -11.61
N THR A 310 4.35 4.89 -10.29
CA THR A 310 5.62 4.60 -9.61
C THR A 310 5.50 3.28 -8.85
N TYR A 311 6.55 2.47 -8.96
CA TYR A 311 6.65 1.18 -8.28
C TYR A 311 7.97 1.09 -7.54
N LEU A 312 8.00 0.38 -6.41
CA LEU A 312 9.21 0.31 -5.60
C LEU A 312 10.33 -0.57 -6.21
N TYR A 313 9.99 -1.45 -7.16
CA TYR A 313 10.92 -2.39 -7.78
C TYR A 313 10.44 -2.86 -9.18
N PRO A 314 11.33 -3.33 -10.06
CA PRO A 314 10.99 -3.69 -11.44
C PRO A 314 9.90 -4.76 -11.57
N ARG A 315 10.00 -5.85 -10.79
CA ARG A 315 9.03 -6.97 -10.85
C ARG A 315 7.60 -6.55 -10.50
N ALA A 316 7.40 -5.49 -9.71
CA ALA A 316 6.07 -4.96 -9.44
C ALA A 316 5.39 -4.41 -10.71
N ILE A 317 6.15 -3.92 -11.69
CA ILE A 317 5.61 -3.46 -12.98
C ILE A 317 5.08 -4.67 -13.77
N GLU A 318 5.83 -5.76 -13.79
CA GLU A 318 5.42 -7.01 -14.46
C GLU A 318 4.16 -7.59 -13.82
N GLU A 319 4.11 -7.65 -12.48
CA GLU A 319 2.94 -8.13 -11.75
C GLU A 319 1.73 -7.18 -11.89
N ALA A 320 1.95 -5.87 -11.93
CA ALA A 320 0.88 -4.90 -12.17
C ALA A 320 0.32 -5.01 -13.59
N GLN A 321 1.14 -5.35 -14.58
CA GLN A 321 0.69 -5.55 -15.96
C GLN A 321 -0.36 -6.67 -16.04
N ASP A 322 -0.20 -7.75 -15.28
CA ASP A 322 -1.18 -8.84 -15.15
C ASP A 322 -2.52 -8.39 -14.51
N LEU A 323 -2.56 -7.19 -13.94
CA LEU A 323 -3.72 -6.54 -13.30
C LEU A 323 -4.24 -5.30 -14.06
N GLY A 324 -3.69 -5.00 -15.24
CA GLY A 324 -4.08 -3.85 -16.07
C GLY A 324 -3.16 -2.63 -15.99
N GLY A 325 -2.03 -2.72 -15.28
CA GLY A 325 -0.96 -1.72 -15.29
C GLY A 325 -0.37 -1.51 -16.69
N ILE A 326 0.13 -0.30 -16.96
CA ILE A 326 0.64 0.10 -18.28
C ILE A 326 2.15 0.36 -18.21
N PRO A 327 3.01 -0.57 -18.65
CA PRO A 327 4.47 -0.45 -18.49
C PRO A 327 5.07 0.84 -19.05
N ASP A 328 4.56 1.35 -20.18
CA ASP A 328 5.04 2.60 -20.81
C ASP A 328 4.81 3.86 -19.95
N LYS A 329 3.91 3.75 -18.96
CA LYS A 329 3.61 4.80 -17.99
C LYS A 329 4.18 4.48 -16.60
N SER A 330 5.01 3.44 -16.48
CA SER A 330 5.53 2.96 -15.21
C SER A 330 7.01 3.28 -15.03
N VAL A 331 7.39 3.72 -13.83
CA VAL A 331 8.79 3.94 -13.45
C VAL A 331 9.08 3.31 -12.10
N VAL A 332 10.33 2.87 -11.91
CA VAL A 332 10.79 2.39 -10.60
C VAL A 332 11.28 3.59 -9.78
N LEU A 333 10.63 3.83 -8.65
CA LEU A 333 11.01 4.86 -7.68
C LEU A 333 10.94 4.24 -6.28
N PRO A 334 12.08 3.79 -5.72
CA PRO A 334 12.10 3.14 -4.42
C PRO A 334 11.89 4.16 -3.29
N ASN A 335 11.66 3.63 -2.09
CA ASN A 335 11.68 4.43 -0.86
C ASN A 335 13.11 4.96 -0.62
N GLY A 336 13.18 6.13 0.02
CA GLY A 336 14.43 6.76 0.40
C GLY A 336 14.71 6.69 1.89
N LEU A 337 15.97 6.92 2.26
CA LEU A 337 16.46 7.08 3.62
C LEU A 337 17.32 8.34 3.71
N ASP A 338 17.21 9.09 4.81
CA ASP A 338 18.21 10.09 5.14
C ASP A 338 19.50 9.38 5.59
N VAL A 339 20.51 9.45 4.73
CA VAL A 339 21.71 8.64 4.86
C VAL A 339 22.63 9.18 5.96
N GLU A 340 22.57 10.48 6.22
CA GLU A 340 23.41 11.18 7.21
C GLU A 340 23.04 10.74 8.64
N GLU A 341 21.77 10.38 8.88
CA GLU A 341 21.32 9.84 10.17
C GLU A 341 22.07 8.55 10.59
N PHE A 342 22.69 7.85 9.63
CA PHE A 342 23.34 6.54 9.85
C PHE A 342 24.88 6.61 9.82
N ASP A 343 25.47 7.81 9.76
CA ASP A 343 26.93 7.99 9.73
C ASP A 343 27.63 7.45 10.98
N THR A 344 26.99 7.63 12.16
CA THR A 344 27.52 7.14 13.44
C THR A 344 27.49 5.61 13.51
N PRO A 345 26.34 4.93 13.28
CA PRO A 345 26.30 3.47 13.15
C PRO A 345 27.27 2.94 12.09
N TRP A 346 27.39 3.58 10.93
CA TRP A 346 28.32 3.17 9.88
C TRP A 346 29.78 3.22 10.33
N THR A 347 30.16 4.26 11.08
CA THR A 347 31.50 4.36 11.66
C THR A 347 31.76 3.23 12.66
N ALA A 348 30.81 2.94 13.54
CA ALA A 348 30.89 1.83 14.48
C ALA A 348 30.98 0.47 13.76
N ARG A 349 30.23 0.28 12.66
CA ARG A 349 30.29 -0.93 11.81
C ARG A 349 31.67 -1.14 11.20
N ARG A 350 32.33 -0.09 10.73
CA ARG A 350 33.70 -0.19 10.20
C ARG A 350 34.70 -0.66 11.25
N GLU A 351 34.54 -0.23 12.50
CA GLU A 351 35.36 -0.73 13.61
C GLU A 351 35.01 -2.17 13.99
N ALA A 352 33.73 -2.52 13.95
CA ALA A 352 33.25 -3.88 14.21
C ALA A 352 33.82 -4.89 13.20
N ILE A 353 33.89 -4.54 11.92
CA ILE A 353 34.53 -5.37 10.88
C ILE A 353 35.97 -5.74 11.29
N GLY A 354 36.76 -4.76 11.77
CA GLY A 354 38.12 -5.01 12.25
C GLY A 354 38.17 -5.96 13.47
N ARG A 355 37.21 -5.83 14.40
CA ARG A 355 37.08 -6.74 15.55
C ARG A 355 36.71 -8.16 15.11
N ILE A 356 35.76 -8.31 14.19
CA ILE A 356 35.33 -9.61 13.64
C ILE A 356 36.51 -10.34 13.01
N HIS A 357 37.31 -9.66 12.19
CA HIS A 357 38.53 -10.24 11.61
C HIS A 357 39.55 -10.67 12.68
N ALA A 358 39.72 -9.88 13.75
CA ALA A 358 40.66 -10.20 14.83
C ALA A 358 40.18 -11.35 15.74
N GLU A 359 38.88 -11.48 15.94
CA GLU A 359 38.27 -12.53 16.75
C GLU A 359 38.16 -13.87 16.00
N GLY A 360 37.99 -13.81 14.66
CA GLY A 360 37.82 -14.97 13.80
C GLY A 360 36.68 -15.86 14.28
N ASP A 361 36.91 -17.18 14.34
CA ASP A 361 35.91 -18.17 14.77
C ASP A 361 35.42 -17.99 16.23
N ARG A 362 36.08 -17.15 17.04
CA ARG A 362 35.63 -16.87 18.42
C ARG A 362 34.56 -15.80 18.50
N HIS A 363 34.35 -15.03 17.44
CA HIS A 363 33.39 -13.93 17.39
C HIS A 363 31.97 -14.45 17.70
N LEU A 364 31.22 -13.68 18.49
CA LEU A 364 29.80 -13.93 18.73
C LEU A 364 29.01 -13.04 17.78
N TRP A 365 28.46 -13.65 16.73
CA TRP A 365 27.68 -12.96 15.72
C TRP A 365 26.32 -12.53 16.27
N ARG A 366 26.04 -11.23 16.21
CA ARG A 366 24.77 -10.66 16.69
C ARG A 366 23.81 -10.48 15.53
N LEU A 367 22.81 -11.37 15.46
CA LEU A 367 21.75 -11.34 14.46
C LEU A 367 20.59 -10.49 14.98
N VAL A 368 19.90 -9.77 14.10
CA VAL A 368 18.69 -9.04 14.47
C VAL A 368 17.55 -9.29 13.51
N TYR A 369 16.38 -9.55 14.08
CA TYR A 369 15.10 -9.57 13.39
C TYR A 369 14.32 -8.32 13.82
N ILE A 370 13.85 -7.52 12.86
CA ILE A 370 13.17 -6.26 13.12
C ILE A 370 11.85 -6.22 12.36
N ALA A 371 10.78 -6.68 13.01
CA ALA A 371 9.43 -6.62 12.47
C ALA A 371 8.39 -6.91 13.56
N ARG A 372 7.14 -6.54 13.28
CA ARG A 372 5.99 -6.97 14.09
C ARG A 372 5.97 -8.49 14.20
N ILE A 373 5.65 -9.04 15.37
CA ILE A 373 5.58 -10.49 15.57
C ILE A 373 4.23 -11.00 15.07
N VAL A 374 4.18 -11.34 13.78
CA VAL A 374 2.99 -11.82 13.08
C VAL A 374 3.39 -12.94 12.09
N PRO A 375 2.49 -13.88 11.76
CA PRO A 375 2.83 -15.05 10.92
C PRO A 375 3.53 -14.71 9.60
N ILE A 376 3.07 -13.67 8.91
CA ILE A 376 3.61 -13.26 7.60
C ILE A 376 5.07 -12.79 7.64
N LYS A 377 5.64 -12.52 8.82
CA LYS A 377 7.04 -12.11 8.97
C LYS A 377 8.01 -13.27 9.26
N GLY A 378 7.50 -14.50 9.42
CA GLY A 378 8.32 -15.71 9.39
C GLY A 378 9.22 -15.95 10.61
N LEU A 379 8.91 -15.39 11.78
CA LEU A 379 9.75 -15.55 12.97
C LEU A 379 9.95 -17.03 13.38
N LEU A 380 8.92 -17.87 13.22
CA LEU A 380 9.04 -19.32 13.47
C LEU A 380 10.15 -19.94 12.62
N ASP A 381 10.25 -19.61 11.33
CA ASP A 381 11.29 -20.16 10.45
C ASP A 381 12.69 -19.73 10.89
N LEU A 382 12.83 -18.51 11.42
CA LEU A 382 14.09 -18.04 11.99
C LEU A 382 14.45 -18.77 13.29
N ILE A 383 13.47 -19.09 14.14
CA ILE A 383 13.68 -19.87 15.36
C ILE A 383 14.22 -21.26 15.00
N GLU A 384 13.60 -21.96 14.04
CA GLU A 384 14.09 -23.24 13.53
C GLU A 384 15.50 -23.12 12.92
N ALA A 385 15.78 -22.05 12.17
CA ALA A 385 17.11 -21.83 11.62
C ALA A 385 18.17 -21.62 12.71
N VAL A 386 17.82 -20.94 13.82
CA VAL A 386 18.71 -20.75 14.98
C VAL A 386 19.01 -22.07 15.67
N GLU A 387 18.05 -22.98 15.80
CA GLU A 387 18.30 -24.35 16.28
C GLU A 387 19.35 -25.05 15.40
N ILE A 388 19.15 -25.07 14.08
CA ILE A 388 20.07 -25.69 13.12
C ILE A 388 21.48 -25.08 13.25
N MET A 389 21.58 -23.76 13.37
CA MET A 389 22.87 -23.07 13.55
C MET A 389 23.54 -23.43 14.88
N ARG A 390 22.77 -23.55 15.97
CA ARG A 390 23.27 -23.98 17.28
C ARG A 390 23.79 -25.41 17.25
N GLU A 391 23.07 -26.33 16.61
CA GLU A 391 23.50 -27.73 16.44
C GLU A 391 24.80 -27.84 15.64
N ARG A 392 25.00 -26.94 14.67
CA ARG A 392 26.25 -26.80 13.89
C ARG A 392 27.39 -26.13 14.68
N GLY A 393 27.16 -25.75 15.93
CA GLY A 393 28.17 -25.12 16.79
C GLY A 393 28.46 -23.66 16.46
N MET A 394 27.56 -22.98 15.74
CA MET A 394 27.74 -21.57 15.37
C MET A 394 27.57 -20.66 16.60
N ARG A 395 28.46 -19.67 16.74
CA ARG A 395 28.44 -18.70 17.85
C ARG A 395 27.57 -17.51 17.45
N ILE A 396 26.27 -17.61 17.71
CA ILE A 396 25.28 -16.60 17.36
C ILE A 396 24.45 -16.18 18.57
N HIS A 397 23.93 -14.96 18.52
CA HIS A 397 22.82 -14.51 19.37
C HIS A 397 21.81 -13.76 18.49
N LEU A 398 20.52 -14.03 18.64
CA LEU A 398 19.45 -13.39 17.89
C LEU A 398 18.65 -12.47 18.80
N ASP A 399 18.56 -11.20 18.41
CA ASP A 399 17.64 -10.24 19.00
C ASP A 399 16.37 -10.08 18.15
N VAL A 400 15.21 -10.29 18.75
CA VAL A 400 13.89 -10.12 18.14
C VAL A 400 13.30 -8.79 18.60
N CYS A 401 13.28 -7.82 17.69
CA CYS A 401 12.86 -6.44 17.91
C CYS A 401 11.54 -6.15 17.19
N GLY A 402 10.48 -5.90 17.96
CA GLY A 402 9.19 -5.50 17.41
C GLY A 402 8.02 -5.77 18.36
N PRO A 403 6.85 -5.14 18.11
CA PRO A 403 5.66 -5.29 18.94
C PRO A 403 5.16 -6.75 18.93
N THR A 404 4.75 -7.21 20.11
CA THR A 404 4.30 -8.58 20.38
C THR A 404 2.78 -8.69 20.51
N GLU A 405 2.11 -7.55 20.64
CA GLU A 405 0.69 -7.42 20.97
C GLU A 405 -0.25 -7.56 19.77
N HIS A 406 0.26 -7.54 18.53
CA HIS A 406 -0.60 -7.56 17.32
C HIS A 406 -1.30 -8.89 17.09
N VAL A 407 -0.62 -10.01 17.32
CA VAL A 407 -1.18 -11.36 17.21
C VAL A 407 -0.68 -12.17 18.41
N PRO A 408 -1.30 -12.01 19.60
CA PRO A 408 -0.80 -12.60 20.84
C PRO A 408 -0.62 -14.11 20.77
N GLU A 409 -1.55 -14.83 20.13
CA GLU A 409 -1.46 -16.29 19.93
C GLU A 409 -0.22 -16.72 19.13
N TYR A 410 0.20 -15.93 18.14
CA TYR A 410 1.37 -16.23 17.33
C TYR A 410 2.65 -15.95 18.13
N TYR A 411 2.66 -14.88 18.92
CA TYR A 411 3.74 -14.60 19.86
C TYR A 411 3.91 -15.72 20.89
N GLU A 412 2.82 -16.18 21.50
CA GLU A 412 2.83 -17.30 22.46
C GLU A 412 3.37 -18.58 21.82
N ARG A 413 2.98 -18.88 20.57
CA ARG A 413 3.54 -20.00 19.80
C ARG A 413 5.05 -19.85 19.59
N CYS A 414 5.54 -18.65 19.25
CA CYS A 414 6.97 -18.40 19.10
C CYS A 414 7.72 -18.60 20.42
N ALA A 415 7.20 -18.06 21.53
CA ALA A 415 7.79 -18.19 22.85
C ALA A 415 7.84 -19.64 23.34
N ALA A 416 6.74 -20.40 23.13
CA ALA A 416 6.69 -21.82 23.41
C ALA A 416 7.73 -22.60 22.60
N ARG A 417 7.87 -22.28 21.30
CA ARG A 417 8.84 -22.93 20.43
C ARG A 417 10.28 -22.69 20.88
N ILE A 418 10.64 -21.47 21.27
CA ILE A 418 11.97 -21.16 21.82
C ILE A 418 12.23 -21.97 23.10
N ALA A 419 11.21 -22.15 23.96
CA ALA A 419 11.33 -22.94 25.19
C ALA A 419 11.48 -24.43 24.90
N GLU A 420 10.70 -24.99 23.98
CA GLU A 420 10.78 -26.39 23.54
C GLU A 420 12.17 -26.74 23.01
N LEU A 421 12.77 -25.84 22.22
CA LEU A 421 14.09 -26.01 21.63
C LEU A 421 15.24 -25.59 22.59
N GLY A 422 14.91 -25.07 23.77
CA GLY A 422 15.87 -24.64 24.77
C GLY A 422 16.81 -23.54 24.28
N LEU A 423 16.29 -22.56 23.53
CA LEU A 423 17.05 -21.50 22.85
C LEU A 423 17.13 -20.17 23.62
N HIS A 424 16.72 -20.14 24.90
CA HIS A 424 16.68 -18.91 25.70
C HIS A 424 18.05 -18.25 25.95
N ASP A 425 19.14 -19.01 25.81
CA ASP A 425 20.52 -18.50 25.91
C ASP A 425 21.00 -17.80 24.63
N VAL A 426 20.35 -18.07 23.49
CA VAL A 426 20.75 -17.59 22.17
C VAL A 426 19.71 -16.70 21.49
N ILE A 427 18.49 -16.59 22.03
CA ILE A 427 17.43 -15.70 21.51
C ILE A 427 16.92 -14.77 22.62
N THR A 428 16.96 -13.46 22.36
CA THR A 428 16.38 -12.42 23.22
C THR A 428 15.22 -11.73 22.50
N ILE A 429 14.03 -11.72 23.09
CA ILE A 429 12.91 -10.92 22.60
C ILE A 429 12.91 -9.58 23.33
N ARG A 430 13.19 -8.49 22.60
CA ARG A 430 13.28 -7.13 23.17
C ARG A 430 11.94 -6.37 23.15
N GLY A 431 10.95 -6.85 22.38
CA GLY A 431 9.70 -6.12 22.17
C GLY A 431 9.92 -4.86 21.34
N THR A 432 9.06 -3.84 21.53
CA THR A 432 9.15 -2.56 20.83
C THR A 432 10.38 -1.76 21.28
N VAL A 433 11.29 -1.49 20.34
CA VAL A 433 12.55 -0.75 20.59
C VAL A 433 12.73 0.39 19.59
N ARG A 434 13.57 1.37 19.93
CA ARG A 434 14.06 2.38 18.98
C ARG A 434 15.22 1.80 18.19
N VAL A 435 14.89 1.06 17.14
CA VAL A 435 15.83 0.27 16.32
C VAL A 435 17.06 1.07 15.91
N ARG A 436 16.89 2.32 15.45
CA ARG A 436 17.99 3.21 15.01
C ARG A 436 19.08 3.40 16.07
N GLU A 437 18.73 3.35 17.35
CA GLU A 437 19.68 3.53 18.46
C GLU A 437 20.46 2.25 18.80
N LEU A 438 20.09 1.11 18.23
CA LEU A 438 20.67 -0.20 18.53
C LEU A 438 21.41 -0.81 17.34
N LEU A 439 21.43 -0.13 16.17
CA LEU A 439 22.01 -0.70 14.95
C LEU A 439 23.50 -1.02 15.06
N ASP A 440 24.23 -0.30 15.92
CA ASP A 440 25.64 -0.58 16.20
C ASP A 440 25.87 -1.87 17.00
N GLU A 441 24.82 -2.43 17.63
CA GLU A 441 24.89 -3.72 18.34
C GLU A 441 24.84 -4.93 17.42
N PHE A 442 24.37 -4.82 16.17
CA PHE A 442 23.98 -5.99 15.36
C PHE A 442 24.82 -6.17 14.10
N ASP A 443 25.33 -7.37 13.87
CA ASP A 443 26.22 -7.69 12.75
C ASP A 443 25.48 -8.08 11.48
N LEU A 444 24.31 -8.71 11.60
CA LEU A 444 23.53 -9.22 10.46
C LEU A 444 22.03 -9.01 10.68
N PHE A 445 21.36 -8.44 9.67
CA PHE A 445 19.90 -8.33 9.66
C PHE A 445 19.27 -9.55 8.98
N VAL A 446 18.24 -10.14 9.60
CA VAL A 446 17.57 -11.34 9.09
C VAL A 446 16.05 -11.14 9.02
N LEU A 447 15.47 -11.35 7.84
CA LEU A 447 14.03 -11.16 7.58
C LEU A 447 13.44 -12.26 6.69
N PRO A 448 12.99 -13.39 7.25
CA PRO A 448 12.41 -14.49 6.48
C PRO A 448 10.92 -14.26 6.16
N SER A 449 10.55 -13.05 5.71
CA SER A 449 9.15 -12.70 5.50
C SER A 449 8.54 -13.39 4.28
N TYR A 450 7.25 -13.73 4.38
CA TYR A 450 6.44 -14.22 3.28
C TYR A 450 5.88 -13.11 2.38
N ASN A 451 5.93 -11.84 2.80
CA ASN A 451 5.47 -10.72 1.98
C ASN A 451 6.05 -9.38 2.46
N GLU A 452 6.57 -8.62 1.51
CA GLU A 452 7.03 -7.25 1.71
C GLU A 452 6.72 -6.39 0.48
N GLY A 453 6.61 -5.07 0.68
CA GLY A 453 6.80 -4.10 -0.38
C GLY A 453 8.29 -3.78 -0.50
N LEU A 454 8.70 -2.63 0.03
CA LEU A 454 10.09 -2.32 0.36
C LEU A 454 10.18 -1.98 1.85
N PRO A 455 10.69 -2.88 2.70
CA PRO A 455 10.77 -2.62 4.13
C PRO A 455 11.81 -1.53 4.40
N VAL A 456 11.36 -0.39 4.93
CA VAL A 456 12.24 0.76 5.26
C VAL A 456 13.37 0.33 6.18
N VAL A 457 13.11 -0.61 7.10
CA VAL A 457 14.14 -1.13 8.01
C VAL A 457 15.31 -1.81 7.29
N SER A 458 15.11 -2.40 6.10
CA SER A 458 16.22 -2.91 5.29
C SER A 458 17.11 -1.76 4.80
N LEU A 459 16.53 -0.61 4.45
CA LEU A 459 17.33 0.57 4.10
C LEU A 459 18.06 1.13 5.32
N GLU A 460 17.42 1.15 6.50
CA GLU A 460 18.03 1.60 7.76
C GLU A 460 19.25 0.73 8.14
N THR A 461 19.12 -0.60 8.07
CA THR A 461 20.24 -1.53 8.34
C THR A 461 21.33 -1.38 7.29
N MET A 462 20.98 -1.22 6.02
CA MET A 462 21.95 -0.94 4.96
C MET A 462 22.67 0.40 5.14
N GLY A 463 21.97 1.43 5.62
CA GLY A 463 22.52 2.74 5.96
C GLY A 463 23.58 2.67 7.06
N ALA A 464 23.38 1.77 8.04
CA ALA A 464 24.36 1.42 9.07
C ALA A 464 25.46 0.46 8.58
N GLY A 465 25.39 -0.02 7.32
CA GLY A 465 26.33 -0.96 6.74
C GLY A 465 26.14 -2.41 7.20
N ILE A 466 24.96 -2.77 7.69
CA ILE A 466 24.63 -4.12 8.15
C ILE A 466 24.12 -4.94 6.95
N PRO A 467 24.74 -6.08 6.59
CA PRO A 467 24.25 -6.94 5.53
C PRO A 467 22.90 -7.57 5.87
N THR A 468 22.17 -7.99 4.84
CA THR A 468 20.84 -8.58 4.97
C THR A 468 20.79 -10.04 4.50
N VAL A 469 20.19 -10.93 5.28
CA VAL A 469 19.74 -12.25 4.81
C VAL A 469 18.22 -12.28 4.84
N SER A 470 17.57 -12.42 3.70
CA SER A 470 16.12 -12.23 3.61
C SER A 470 15.45 -13.12 2.57
N SER A 471 14.15 -13.36 2.75
CA SER A 471 13.35 -14.05 1.75
C SER A 471 13.12 -13.19 0.50
N ASP A 472 13.10 -13.82 -0.67
CA ASP A 472 12.89 -13.20 -1.99
C ASP A 472 11.42 -12.85 -2.21
N VAL A 473 10.99 -11.77 -1.57
CA VAL A 473 9.64 -11.20 -1.66
C VAL A 473 9.72 -9.69 -1.85
N GLY A 474 8.76 -9.15 -2.59
CA GLY A 474 8.69 -7.70 -2.84
C GLY A 474 9.94 -7.14 -3.52
N ALA A 475 10.40 -6.00 -3.01
CA ALA A 475 11.57 -5.27 -3.50
C ALA A 475 12.92 -5.85 -3.05
N LEU A 476 12.93 -6.81 -2.11
CA LEU A 476 14.15 -7.18 -1.39
C LEU A 476 15.26 -7.70 -2.30
N ARG A 477 14.95 -8.52 -3.32
CA ARG A 477 15.97 -8.95 -4.30
C ARG A 477 16.60 -7.76 -5.02
N SER A 478 15.78 -6.81 -5.48
CA SER A 478 16.26 -5.63 -6.20
C SER A 478 17.08 -4.69 -5.33
N VAL A 479 16.80 -4.66 -4.02
CA VAL A 479 17.52 -3.82 -3.06
C VAL A 479 18.78 -4.50 -2.52
N VAL A 480 18.79 -5.83 -2.35
CA VAL A 480 19.85 -6.58 -1.66
C VAL A 480 20.82 -7.28 -2.61
N GLU A 481 20.33 -7.89 -3.69
CA GLU A 481 21.15 -8.73 -4.58
C GLU A 481 21.38 -8.12 -5.97
N ASP A 482 20.34 -7.58 -6.62
CA ASP A 482 20.46 -7.10 -8.00
C ASP A 482 21.51 -6.00 -8.12
N PRO A 483 22.28 -5.94 -9.22
CA PRO A 483 23.35 -4.96 -9.38
C PRO A 483 22.80 -3.54 -9.51
N ILE A 484 23.30 -2.62 -8.69
CA ILE A 484 22.95 -1.19 -8.77
C ILE A 484 23.99 -0.46 -9.61
N LYS A 485 23.55 0.24 -10.65
CA LYS A 485 24.43 1.08 -11.46
C LYS A 485 24.84 2.32 -10.67
N ALA A 486 26.14 2.58 -10.60
CA ALA A 486 26.68 3.78 -9.96
C ALA A 486 26.91 4.91 -11.00
N ASP A 487 27.03 6.14 -10.51
CA ASP A 487 27.23 7.34 -11.33
C ASP A 487 28.55 7.29 -12.13
N ASP A 488 29.55 6.57 -11.62
CA ASP A 488 30.83 6.33 -12.28
C ASP A 488 30.76 5.33 -13.45
N GLY A 489 29.57 4.79 -13.75
CA GLY A 489 29.34 3.79 -14.79
C GLY A 489 29.65 2.35 -14.36
N GLY A 490 30.12 2.14 -13.13
CA GLY A 490 30.32 0.83 -12.52
C GLY A 490 29.03 0.24 -11.92
N PHE A 491 29.19 -0.90 -11.25
CA PHE A 491 28.12 -1.59 -10.54
C PHE A 491 28.48 -1.82 -9.08
N ILE A 492 27.49 -1.68 -8.20
CA ILE A 492 27.57 -2.01 -6.78
C ILE A 492 27.07 -3.45 -6.62
N GLY A 493 27.94 -4.31 -6.09
CA GLY A 493 27.64 -5.72 -5.82
C GLY A 493 26.59 -5.93 -4.73
N PRO A 494 26.21 -7.18 -4.45
CA PRO A 494 25.18 -7.52 -3.45
C PRO A 494 25.59 -7.06 -2.05
N CYS A 495 24.60 -6.70 -1.23
CA CYS A 495 24.78 -6.33 0.19
C CYS A 495 24.17 -7.35 1.15
N GLY A 496 23.98 -8.58 0.68
CA GLY A 496 23.28 -9.62 1.42
C GLY A 496 22.97 -10.83 0.54
N LEU A 497 22.19 -11.76 1.09
CA LEU A 497 21.79 -12.99 0.41
C LEU A 497 20.28 -13.21 0.49
N MET A 498 19.71 -13.66 -0.62
CA MET A 498 18.30 -14.00 -0.73
C MET A 498 18.06 -15.50 -0.64
N LEU A 499 16.88 -15.87 -0.13
CA LEU A 499 16.40 -17.25 -0.09
C LEU A 499 14.92 -17.35 -0.45
N THR A 500 14.48 -18.56 -0.80
CA THR A 500 13.05 -18.84 -0.92
C THR A 500 12.40 -18.81 0.47
N PRO A 501 11.24 -18.16 0.67
CA PRO A 501 10.51 -18.19 1.96
C PRO A 501 10.15 -19.61 2.41
N GLY A 502 10.09 -19.83 3.73
CA GLY A 502 9.62 -21.08 4.33
C GLY A 502 10.61 -22.25 4.33
N ASP A 503 11.91 -21.98 4.20
CA ASP A 503 12.98 -22.99 4.29
C ASP A 503 14.01 -22.60 5.38
N PRO A 504 13.82 -23.07 6.63
CA PRO A 504 14.74 -22.78 7.73
C PRO A 504 16.17 -23.31 7.52
N ALA A 505 16.32 -24.44 6.82
CA ALA A 505 17.64 -25.02 6.56
C ALA A 505 18.43 -24.15 5.58
N LEU A 506 17.78 -23.70 4.49
CA LEU A 506 18.37 -22.76 3.56
C LEU A 506 18.66 -21.41 4.23
N LEU A 507 17.80 -20.94 5.15
CA LEU A 507 18.05 -19.73 5.93
C LEU A 507 19.33 -19.86 6.78
N ALA A 508 19.48 -20.97 7.50
CA ALA A 508 20.69 -21.27 8.26
C ALA A 508 21.94 -21.36 7.37
N ASP A 509 21.82 -21.95 6.18
CA ASP A 509 22.92 -22.04 5.20
C ASP A 509 23.34 -20.66 4.68
N ARG A 510 22.39 -19.77 4.39
CA ARG A 510 22.68 -18.39 3.96
C ARG A 510 23.35 -17.58 5.06
N ILE A 511 22.87 -17.68 6.29
CA ILE A 511 23.53 -17.03 7.43
C ILE A 511 24.94 -17.59 7.61
N HIS A 512 25.11 -18.92 7.54
CA HIS A 512 26.42 -19.56 7.61
C HIS A 512 27.38 -19.06 6.53
N GLN A 513 26.92 -18.90 5.30
CA GLN A 513 27.72 -18.39 4.18
C GLN A 513 28.27 -16.99 4.46
N VAL A 514 27.50 -16.11 5.10
CA VAL A 514 27.96 -14.77 5.48
C VAL A 514 28.95 -14.84 6.64
N ILE A 515 28.60 -15.55 7.72
CA ILE A 515 29.40 -15.51 8.96
C ILE A 515 30.72 -16.30 8.86
N SER A 516 30.80 -17.29 7.97
CA SER A 516 32.01 -18.10 7.75
C SER A 516 33.02 -17.43 6.80
N ASN A 517 32.66 -16.28 6.20
CA ASN A 517 33.51 -15.57 5.25
C ASN A 517 33.59 -14.07 5.61
N PRO A 518 34.54 -13.66 6.47
CA PRO A 518 34.72 -12.27 6.86
C PRO A 518 34.99 -11.31 5.70
N GLY A 519 35.62 -11.79 4.61
CA GLY A 519 35.82 -11.00 3.39
C GLY A 519 34.51 -10.70 2.68
N LEU A 520 33.66 -11.71 2.50
CA LEU A 520 32.31 -11.54 1.94
C LEU A 520 31.46 -10.61 2.82
N TYR A 521 31.53 -10.78 4.14
CA TYR A 521 30.84 -9.93 5.10
C TYR A 521 31.25 -8.45 4.94
N GLU A 522 32.55 -8.17 4.88
CA GLU A 522 33.08 -6.81 4.71
C GLU A 522 32.65 -6.19 3.38
N ASP A 523 32.71 -6.95 2.28
CA ASP A 523 32.27 -6.50 0.96
C ASP A 523 30.76 -6.16 0.97
N MET A 524 29.94 -7.00 1.60
CA MET A 524 28.51 -6.75 1.76
C MET A 524 28.23 -5.52 2.61
N CYS A 525 28.97 -5.28 3.70
CA CYS A 525 28.81 -4.11 4.55
C CYS A 525 29.04 -2.81 3.76
N ARG A 526 30.14 -2.78 2.98
CA ARG A 526 30.48 -1.63 2.13
C ARG A 526 29.46 -1.44 1.02
N ALA A 527 29.00 -2.53 0.40
CA ALA A 527 27.95 -2.49 -0.60
C ALA A 527 26.64 -1.95 -0.04
N ALA A 528 26.23 -2.38 1.16
CA ALA A 528 25.00 -1.95 1.82
C ALA A 528 24.93 -0.42 1.93
N ARG A 529 25.99 0.18 2.48
CA ARG A 529 26.11 1.63 2.62
C ARG A 529 26.10 2.35 1.27
N ARG A 530 26.94 1.89 0.31
CA ARG A 530 27.07 2.52 -1.00
C ARG A 530 25.77 2.46 -1.82
N ARG A 531 25.02 1.36 -1.71
CA ARG A 531 23.70 1.20 -2.36
C ARG A 531 22.72 2.27 -1.87
N VAL A 532 22.65 2.50 -0.56
CA VAL A 532 21.78 3.54 0.03
C VAL A 532 22.17 4.94 -0.44
N GLU A 533 23.47 5.27 -0.38
CA GLU A 533 23.98 6.57 -0.82
C GLU A 533 23.68 6.86 -2.31
N THR A 534 23.70 5.83 -3.16
CA THR A 534 23.59 5.98 -4.61
C THR A 534 22.14 5.92 -5.11
N ALA A 535 21.33 4.98 -4.59
CA ALA A 535 20.03 4.64 -5.17
C ALA A 535 18.84 4.82 -4.23
N PHE A 536 19.06 4.91 -2.92
CA PHE A 536 18.00 5.01 -1.91
C PHE A 536 18.15 6.26 -1.02
N ASN A 537 18.84 7.29 -1.52
CA ASN A 537 18.98 8.56 -0.82
C ASN A 537 17.66 9.35 -0.88
N LEU A 538 17.14 9.74 0.28
CA LEU A 538 15.84 10.42 0.37
C LEU A 538 15.79 11.75 -0.38
N GLY A 539 16.89 12.53 -0.38
CA GLY A 539 16.97 13.77 -1.15
C GLY A 539 16.82 13.55 -2.65
N LEU A 540 17.43 12.49 -3.20
CA LEU A 540 17.28 12.13 -4.61
C LEU A 540 15.86 11.65 -4.96
N VAL A 541 15.26 10.85 -4.08
CA VAL A 541 13.88 10.36 -4.23
C VAL A 541 12.90 11.54 -4.21
N ASN A 542 13.02 12.44 -3.24
CA ASN A 542 12.17 13.61 -3.11
C ASN A 542 12.32 14.59 -4.28
N ALA A 543 13.56 14.82 -4.74
CA ALA A 543 13.82 15.60 -5.95
C ALA A 543 13.18 14.98 -7.20
N THR A 544 13.08 13.64 -7.25
CA THR A 544 12.42 12.92 -8.34
C THR A 544 10.90 13.10 -8.29
N TYR A 545 10.27 12.97 -7.12
CA TYR A 545 8.86 13.31 -6.94
C TYR A 545 8.56 14.77 -7.32
N ASN A 546 9.40 15.72 -6.90
CA ASN A 546 9.24 17.13 -7.27
C ASN A 546 9.16 17.33 -8.79
N ARG A 547 10.10 16.71 -9.52
CA ARG A 547 10.13 16.76 -10.99
C ARG A 547 8.87 16.15 -11.60
N ILE A 548 8.46 14.97 -11.12
CA ILE A 548 7.21 14.32 -11.57
C ILE A 548 6.01 15.24 -11.39
N TYR A 549 5.85 15.87 -10.21
CA TYR A 549 4.73 16.79 -9.97
C TYR A 549 4.76 17.99 -10.92
N ASN A 550 5.93 18.59 -11.15
CA ASN A 550 6.08 19.72 -12.07
C ASN A 550 5.76 19.34 -13.52
N ASP A 551 6.23 18.18 -13.97
CA ASP A 551 6.04 17.68 -15.33
C ASP A 551 4.56 17.38 -15.60
N LEU A 552 3.90 16.65 -14.68
CA LEU A 552 2.48 16.33 -14.77
C LEU A 552 1.61 17.59 -14.79
N ALA A 553 1.84 18.53 -13.86
CA ALA A 553 1.12 19.80 -13.83
C ALA A 553 1.31 20.62 -15.13
N SER A 554 2.51 20.60 -15.70
CA SER A 554 2.83 21.34 -16.93
C SER A 554 2.20 20.71 -18.17
N GLN A 555 2.23 19.38 -18.28
CA GLN A 555 1.62 18.64 -19.39
C GLN A 555 0.12 18.91 -19.48
N ARG A 556 -0.58 18.95 -18.34
CA ARG A 556 -2.02 19.25 -18.31
C ARG A 556 -2.34 20.69 -18.68
N ARG A 557 -1.59 21.67 -18.17
CA ARG A 557 -1.73 23.07 -18.60
C ARG A 557 -1.57 23.21 -20.12
N ALA A 558 -0.59 22.53 -20.71
CA ALA A 558 -0.37 22.54 -22.15
C ALA A 558 -1.51 21.86 -22.93
N ALA A 559 -2.04 20.73 -22.44
CA ALA A 559 -3.19 20.05 -23.04
C ALA A 559 -4.45 20.93 -23.02
N SER A 560 -4.74 21.58 -21.88
CA SER A 560 -5.87 22.51 -21.74
C SER A 560 -5.73 23.73 -22.66
N ALA A 561 -4.52 24.31 -22.78
CA ALA A 561 -4.25 25.43 -23.68
C ALA A 561 -4.43 25.07 -25.16
N ARG A 562 -4.03 23.85 -25.57
CA ARG A 562 -4.26 23.34 -26.93
C ARG A 562 -5.73 23.09 -27.21
N ALA A 563 -6.48 22.56 -26.24
CA ALA A 563 -7.91 22.32 -26.35
C ALA A 563 -8.73 23.63 -26.43
N ALA A 564 -8.26 24.71 -25.80
CA ALA A 564 -8.92 26.02 -25.84
C ALA A 564 -8.80 26.75 -27.20
N GLY A 565 -7.85 26.36 -28.07
CA GLY A 565 -7.61 26.98 -29.39
C GLY A 565 -7.20 28.47 -29.30
N PRO A 566 -6.65 29.07 -30.39
CA PRO A 566 -6.50 30.51 -30.42
C PRO A 566 -7.90 31.12 -30.42
N LEU A 567 -8.23 31.92 -29.41
CA LEU A 567 -9.36 32.85 -29.49
C LEU A 567 -9.23 33.57 -30.83
N ALA A 568 -10.24 33.41 -31.68
CA ALA A 568 -10.31 34.07 -32.98
C ALA A 568 -10.30 35.59 -32.77
N GLY A 569 -9.08 36.15 -32.73
CA GLY A 569 -8.83 37.56 -32.69
C GLY A 569 -8.57 38.06 -34.09
N GLY A 570 -9.52 38.85 -34.61
CA GLY A 570 -9.27 39.85 -35.65
C GLY A 570 -9.83 39.54 -37.03
N ALA A 571 -11.02 40.07 -37.31
CA ALA A 571 -11.18 41.21 -38.22
C ALA A 571 -12.55 41.89 -37.95
#